data_AF-A0A2K5ZPM6-F1
#
_entry.id   AF-A0A2K5ZPM6-F1
#
_cell.length_a   1.000
_cell.length_b   1.000
_cell.length_c   1.000
_cell.angle_alpha   90.00
_cell.angle_beta   90.00
_cell.angle_gamma   90.00
#
_symmetry.space_group_name_H-M   'P 1'
#
loop_
_entity.id
_entity.type
_entity.pdbx_description
1 polymer ?
#
loop_
_entity_poly.entity_id
_entity_poly.type
_entity_poly.pdbx_seq_one_letter_code
_entity_poly.pdbx_strand_id
1 'polypeptide(L)'
;MALKVLLEQEKTFFTLLVLLGYLSCKVTCETGDCRQQEFRDRSGNCVPCNQCGPGMELSKECGFGYGEDAQCVTCRLHRFKEDWGFQKCKPCLDCALVNRFQKANCSATSDAICGDCPHQTPDTGILILDFPVFRTMRNKFLLFINYLVCDILLQQHKTD
;
A
#
# COMPACT_ATOMS: atom_id res chain seq x y z
N MET A 1 -42.42 -27.33 -63.79
CA MET A 1 -42.31 -28.27 -62.64
C MET A 1 -40.96 -28.17 -61.92
N ALA A 2 -39.85 -27.96 -62.62
CA ALA A 2 -38.50 -27.87 -62.03
C ALA A 2 -38.26 -26.71 -61.03
N LEU A 3 -38.87 -25.54 -61.24
CA LEU A 3 -38.68 -24.36 -60.37
C LEU A 3 -39.26 -24.54 -58.96
N LYS A 4 -40.39 -25.28 -58.83
CA LYS A 4 -40.97 -25.65 -57.53
C LYS A 4 -40.06 -26.60 -56.76
N VAL A 5 -39.39 -27.51 -57.46
CA VAL A 5 -38.47 -28.49 -56.85
C VAL A 5 -37.21 -27.81 -56.30
N LEU A 6 -36.68 -26.81 -57.02
CA LEU A 6 -35.53 -26.02 -56.55
C LEU A 6 -35.88 -25.15 -55.33
N LEU A 7 -37.07 -24.54 -55.30
CA LEU A 7 -37.50 -23.70 -54.17
C LEU A 7 -37.78 -24.53 -52.90
N GLU A 8 -38.30 -25.75 -53.05
CA GLU A 8 -38.48 -26.69 -51.93
C GLU A 8 -37.14 -27.29 -51.45
N GLN A 9 -36.18 -27.51 -52.35
CA GLN A 9 -34.80 -27.88 -52.00
C GLN A 9 -34.08 -26.77 -51.21
N GLU A 10 -34.25 -25.51 -51.60
CA GLU A 10 -33.63 -24.37 -50.89
C GLU A 10 -34.23 -24.20 -49.48
N LYS A 11 -35.55 -24.33 -49.33
CA LYS A 11 -36.24 -24.29 -48.04
C LYS A 11 -35.81 -25.42 -47.11
N THR A 12 -35.69 -26.64 -47.63
CA THR A 12 -35.25 -27.81 -46.85
C THR A 12 -33.80 -27.67 -46.41
N PHE A 13 -32.92 -27.14 -47.26
CA PHE A 13 -31.54 -26.85 -46.89
C PHE A 13 -31.45 -25.78 -45.80
N PHE A 14 -32.21 -24.68 -45.91
CA PHE A 14 -32.29 -23.64 -44.89
C PHE A 14 -32.83 -24.17 -43.55
N THR A 15 -33.87 -25.01 -43.57
CA THR A 15 -34.40 -25.63 -42.34
C THR A 15 -33.38 -26.57 -41.71
N LEU A 16 -32.62 -27.33 -42.51
CA LEU A 16 -31.57 -28.22 -42.01
C LEU A 16 -30.40 -27.44 -41.40
N LEU A 17 -29.99 -26.32 -42.00
CA LEU A 17 -28.98 -25.41 -41.45
C LEU A 17 -29.44 -24.76 -40.14
N VAL A 18 -30.70 -24.31 -40.06
CA VAL A 18 -31.28 -23.75 -38.83
C VAL A 18 -31.35 -24.81 -37.73
N LEU A 19 -31.75 -26.04 -38.05
CA LEU A 19 -31.76 -27.16 -37.11
C LEU A 19 -30.34 -27.51 -36.65
N LEU A 20 -29.35 -27.58 -37.55
CA LEU A 20 -27.96 -27.81 -37.20
C LEU A 20 -27.40 -26.70 -36.30
N GLY A 21 -27.72 -25.44 -36.60
CA GLY A 21 -27.33 -24.28 -35.78
C GLY A 21 -27.98 -24.31 -34.39
N TYR A 22 -29.25 -24.71 -34.29
CA TYR A 22 -29.96 -24.87 -33.03
C TYR A 22 -29.40 -26.03 -32.17
N LEU A 23 -29.13 -27.18 -32.80
CA LEU A 23 -28.48 -28.32 -32.14
C LEU A 23 -27.04 -27.96 -31.72
N SER A 24 -26.31 -27.21 -32.54
CA SER A 24 -24.99 -26.69 -32.17
C SER A 24 -25.06 -25.72 -31.00
N CYS A 25 -26.07 -24.83 -30.93
CA CYS A 25 -26.30 -23.98 -29.75
C CYS A 25 -26.62 -24.77 -28.47
N LYS A 26 -27.20 -25.97 -28.58
CA LYS A 26 -27.37 -26.87 -27.43
C LYS A 26 -26.08 -27.61 -27.04
N VAL A 27 -25.15 -27.79 -27.97
CA VAL A 27 -23.89 -28.53 -27.77
C VAL A 27 -22.73 -27.61 -27.40
N THR A 28 -22.73 -26.37 -27.89
CA THR A 28 -21.76 -25.35 -27.48
C THR A 28 -22.26 -24.65 -26.23
N CYS A 29 -21.72 -25.11 -25.11
CA CYS A 29 -21.49 -24.34 -23.90
C CYS A 29 -22.69 -24.10 -22.98
N GLU A 30 -23.26 -25.17 -22.43
CA GLU A 30 -23.42 -25.21 -20.97
C GLU A 30 -22.09 -25.64 -20.31
N THR A 31 -21.02 -24.93 -20.65
CA THR A 31 -20.02 -24.66 -19.62
C THR A 31 -20.50 -23.37 -19.02
N GLY A 32 -21.52 -23.42 -18.16
CA GLY A 32 -21.90 -22.24 -17.41
C GLY A 32 -20.64 -21.71 -16.75
N ASP A 33 -20.26 -20.48 -17.08
CA ASP A 33 -19.08 -19.86 -16.47
C ASP A 33 -19.25 -19.94 -14.96
N CYS A 34 -18.24 -20.47 -14.27
CA CYS A 34 -18.27 -20.51 -12.81
C CYS A 34 -18.41 -19.09 -12.26
N ARG A 35 -19.04 -18.95 -11.09
CA ARG A 35 -19.28 -17.62 -10.51
C ARG A 35 -17.98 -16.91 -10.16
N GLN A 36 -18.08 -15.62 -9.86
CA GLN A 36 -16.96 -14.76 -9.44
C GLN A 36 -16.14 -15.33 -8.27
N GLN A 37 -16.75 -16.11 -7.38
CA GLN A 37 -16.10 -16.70 -6.20
C GLN A 37 -16.01 -18.22 -6.29
N GLU A 38 -16.02 -18.76 -7.51
CA GLU A 38 -15.90 -20.19 -7.75
C GLU A 38 -14.76 -20.46 -8.74
N PHE A 39 -14.02 -21.55 -8.47
CA PHE A 39 -13.03 -22.09 -9.39
C PHE A 39 -13.54 -23.42 -9.96
N ARG A 40 -12.95 -23.85 -11.07
CA ARG A 40 -13.30 -25.12 -11.69
C ARG A 40 -12.34 -26.21 -11.22
N ASP A 41 -12.87 -27.28 -10.65
CA ASP A 41 -12.07 -28.45 -10.29
C ASP A 41 -11.72 -29.31 -11.52
N ARG A 42 -10.80 -30.28 -11.35
CA ARG A 42 -10.45 -31.30 -12.36
C ARG A 42 -11.64 -32.11 -12.87
N SER A 43 -12.71 -32.20 -12.08
CA SER A 43 -13.94 -32.90 -12.46
C SER A 43 -14.90 -32.02 -13.29
N GLY A 44 -14.56 -30.74 -13.48
CA GLY A 44 -15.35 -29.78 -14.24
C GLY A 44 -16.44 -29.08 -13.42
N ASN A 45 -16.51 -29.30 -12.10
CA ASN A 45 -17.47 -28.68 -11.19
C ASN A 45 -16.99 -27.30 -10.74
N CYS A 46 -17.93 -26.39 -10.49
CA CYS A 46 -17.64 -25.08 -9.88
C CYS A 46 -17.65 -25.23 -8.35
N VAL A 47 -16.50 -24.99 -7.74
CA VAL A 47 -16.25 -25.13 -6.30
C VAL A 47 -15.97 -23.74 -5.71
N PRO A 48 -16.51 -23.40 -4.53
CA PRO A 48 -16.27 -22.10 -3.92
C PRO A 48 -14.80 -21.89 -3.55
N CYS A 49 -14.32 -20.67 -3.75
CA CYS A 49 -12.98 -20.24 -3.37
C CYS A 49 -12.75 -20.34 -1.86
N ASN A 50 -11.50 -20.62 -1.47
CA ASN A 50 -11.08 -20.62 -0.07
C ASN A 50 -10.96 -19.19 0.45
N GLN A 51 -11.42 -18.96 1.69
CA GLN A 51 -11.20 -17.71 2.41
C GLN A 51 -10.02 -17.86 3.36
N CYS A 52 -9.05 -16.96 3.25
CA CYS A 52 -7.90 -16.97 4.14
C CYS A 52 -8.12 -16.04 5.33
N GLY A 53 -7.59 -16.43 6.48
CA GLY A 53 -7.66 -15.65 7.71
C GLY A 53 -6.70 -14.45 7.75
N PRO A 54 -6.58 -13.80 8.92
CA PRO A 54 -5.67 -12.69 9.14
C PRO A 54 -4.22 -13.11 8.86
N GLY A 55 -3.44 -12.22 8.23
CA GLY A 55 -2.05 -12.50 7.86
C GLY A 55 -1.85 -13.51 6.74
N MET A 56 -2.92 -13.93 6.06
CA MET A 56 -2.88 -14.93 4.99
C MET A 56 -3.59 -14.44 3.72
N GLU A 57 -2.98 -14.68 2.56
CA GLU A 57 -3.57 -14.46 1.24
C GLU A 57 -3.59 -15.75 0.41
N LEU A 58 -4.45 -15.80 -0.61
CA LEU A 58 -4.44 -16.90 -1.57
C LEU A 58 -3.17 -16.84 -2.42
N SER A 59 -2.53 -17.99 -2.62
CA SER A 59 -1.32 -18.13 -3.44
C SER A 59 -1.54 -17.72 -4.90
N LYS A 60 -2.78 -17.81 -5.38
CA LYS A 60 -3.25 -17.43 -6.72
C LYS A 60 -4.63 -16.80 -6.59
N GLU A 61 -4.99 -15.93 -7.52
CA GLU A 61 -6.36 -15.43 -7.59
C GLU A 61 -7.35 -16.56 -7.88
N CYS A 62 -8.52 -16.49 -7.25
CA CYS A 62 -9.57 -17.48 -7.38
C CYS A 62 -10.87 -16.79 -7.84
N GLY A 63 -11.53 -17.37 -8.83
CA GLY A 63 -12.78 -16.86 -9.40
C GLY A 63 -12.94 -17.17 -10.88
N PHE A 64 -14.17 -17.12 -11.39
CA PHE A 64 -14.50 -17.34 -12.80
C PHE A 64 -13.92 -18.64 -13.38
N GLY A 65 -13.85 -19.70 -12.56
CA GLY A 65 -13.33 -21.00 -12.99
C GLY A 65 -11.82 -21.18 -12.78
N TYR A 66 -11.09 -20.15 -12.33
CA TYR A 66 -9.66 -20.24 -12.02
C TYR A 66 -9.42 -20.35 -10.51
N GLY A 67 -8.39 -21.09 -10.08
CA GLY A 67 -7.97 -21.14 -8.67
C GLY A 67 -7.97 -22.51 -7.97
N GLU A 68 -8.00 -23.62 -8.72
CA GLU A 68 -8.10 -24.99 -8.18
C GLU A 68 -7.07 -25.35 -7.10
N ASP A 69 -5.82 -24.92 -7.26
CA ASP A 69 -4.74 -25.20 -6.31
C ASP A 69 -4.39 -23.96 -5.44
N ALA A 70 -5.34 -23.05 -5.23
CA ALA A 70 -5.11 -21.86 -4.43
C ALA A 70 -5.03 -22.23 -2.93
N GLN A 71 -3.89 -21.92 -2.32
CA GLN A 71 -3.60 -22.21 -0.91
C GLN A 71 -3.42 -20.92 -0.14
N CYS A 72 -3.79 -20.91 1.14
CA CYS A 72 -3.53 -19.77 2.01
C CYS A 72 -2.05 -19.74 2.40
N VAL A 73 -1.36 -18.68 2.01
CA VAL A 73 0.05 -18.41 2.31
C VAL A 73 0.18 -17.15 3.14
N THR A 74 1.21 -17.07 3.98
CA THR A 74 1.48 -15.90 4.82
C THR A 74 1.73 -14.66 3.98
N CYS A 75 1.21 -13.51 4.42
CA CYS A 75 1.52 -12.23 3.80
C CYS A 75 3.05 -12.04 3.70
N ARG A 76 3.51 -11.51 2.56
CA ARG A 76 4.90 -11.10 2.41
C ARG A 76 5.24 -9.96 3.37
N LEU A 77 6.54 -9.80 3.65
CA LEU A 77 7.07 -8.65 4.40
C LEU A 77 6.51 -7.33 3.84
N HIS A 78 6.20 -6.41 4.77
CA HIS A 78 5.57 -5.12 4.48
C HIS A 78 4.15 -5.19 3.90
N ARG A 79 3.41 -6.29 4.15
CA ARG A 79 1.98 -6.38 3.84
C ARG A 79 1.21 -6.98 5.01
N PHE A 80 -0.05 -6.60 5.12
CA PHE A 80 -0.93 -7.04 6.20
C PHE A 80 -2.34 -7.38 5.74
N LYS A 81 -3.07 -8.12 6.58
CA LYS A 81 -4.51 -8.39 6.44
C LYS A 81 -5.11 -8.70 7.82
N GLU A 82 -6.10 -7.92 8.22
CA GLU A 82 -6.76 -8.04 9.53
C GLU A 82 -7.96 -9.00 9.50
N ASP A 83 -8.74 -8.98 8.42
CA ASP A 83 -10.00 -9.72 8.31
C ASP A 83 -9.89 -11.03 7.55
N TRP A 84 -10.88 -11.89 7.74
CA TRP A 84 -11.12 -13.03 6.87
C TRP A 84 -11.60 -12.59 5.49
N GLY A 85 -11.22 -13.33 4.45
CA GLY A 85 -11.83 -13.19 3.13
C GLY A 85 -10.88 -13.46 1.97
N PHE A 86 -11.32 -13.04 0.78
CA PHE A 86 -10.65 -13.30 -0.50
C PHE A 86 -9.66 -12.20 -0.91
N GLN A 87 -9.71 -11.06 -0.24
CA GLN A 87 -8.79 -9.95 -0.44
C GLN A 87 -7.33 -10.38 -0.22
N LYS A 88 -6.45 -9.88 -1.09
CA LYS A 88 -5.00 -10.00 -0.95
C LYS A 88 -4.49 -9.14 0.20
N CYS A 89 -3.28 -9.45 0.67
CA CYS A 89 -2.62 -8.63 1.68
C CYS A 89 -2.36 -7.22 1.12
N LYS A 90 -2.70 -6.20 1.91
CA LYS A 90 -2.51 -4.80 1.56
C LYS A 90 -1.10 -4.36 1.94
N PRO A 91 -0.47 -3.44 1.21
CA PRO A 91 0.81 -2.87 1.64
C PRO A 91 0.63 -2.14 2.98
N CYS A 92 1.62 -2.26 3.86
CA CYS A 92 1.63 -1.49 5.09
C CYS A 92 1.80 0.00 4.81
N LEU A 93 1.22 0.82 5.68
CA LEU A 93 1.49 2.25 5.71
C LEU A 93 2.96 2.51 6.10
N ASP A 94 3.63 3.36 5.33
CA ASP A 94 4.97 3.85 5.68
C ASP A 94 4.86 5.23 6.35
N CYS A 95 5.05 5.26 7.67
CA CYS A 95 4.97 6.48 8.46
C CYS A 95 6.08 7.49 8.11
N ALA A 96 7.22 7.04 7.58
CA ALA A 96 8.30 7.92 7.19
C ALA A 96 7.91 8.79 5.98
N LEU A 97 7.14 8.23 5.03
CA LEU A 97 6.65 8.97 3.86
C LEU A 97 5.72 10.12 4.23
N VAL A 98 5.05 10.04 5.38
CA VAL A 98 4.16 11.09 5.91
C VAL A 98 4.79 11.91 7.04
N ASN A 99 6.12 11.84 7.20
CA ASN A 99 6.87 12.54 8.26
C ASN A 99 6.28 12.30 9.66
N ARG A 100 5.94 11.06 10.00
CA ARG A 100 5.44 10.67 11.32
C ARG A 100 6.33 9.61 11.95
N PHE A 101 6.35 9.56 13.28
CA PHE A 101 7.05 8.49 13.99
C PHE A 101 6.19 7.22 14.01
N GLN A 102 6.80 6.06 13.71
CA GLN A 102 6.09 4.77 13.77
C GLN A 102 5.94 4.35 15.24
N LYS A 103 4.70 4.34 15.73
CA LYS A 103 4.36 3.94 17.10
C LYS A 103 4.24 2.42 17.25
N ALA A 104 3.75 1.76 16.20
CA ALA A 104 3.69 0.30 16.13
C ALA A 104 4.16 -0.16 14.76
N ASN A 105 4.97 -1.23 14.76
CA ASN A 105 5.47 -1.84 13.54
C ASN A 105 4.36 -2.57 12.81
N CYS A 106 4.44 -2.59 11.48
CA CYS A 106 3.54 -3.42 10.69
C CYS A 106 3.81 -4.91 10.95
N SER A 107 2.75 -5.72 10.97
CA SER A 107 2.80 -7.17 11.06
C SER A 107 2.02 -7.81 9.91
N ALA A 108 2.06 -9.14 9.77
CA ALA A 108 1.21 -9.81 8.79
C ALA A 108 -0.28 -9.57 9.07
N THR A 109 -0.67 -9.36 10.33
CA THR A 109 -2.07 -9.29 10.75
C THR A 109 -2.57 -7.87 11.00
N SER A 110 -1.71 -6.85 10.99
CA SER A 110 -2.10 -5.46 11.34
C SER A 110 -1.22 -4.43 10.64
N ASP A 111 -1.80 -3.28 10.31
CA ASP A 111 -1.04 -2.17 9.72
C ASP A 111 -0.06 -1.54 10.71
N ALA A 112 0.87 -0.74 10.20
CA ALA A 112 1.67 0.18 10.98
C ALA A 112 0.81 1.31 11.57
N ILE A 113 1.05 1.65 12.84
CA ILE A 113 0.39 2.79 13.49
C ILE A 113 1.36 3.96 13.50
N CYS A 114 0.99 5.04 12.82
CA CYS A 114 1.73 6.29 12.85
C CYS A 114 1.29 7.13 14.04
N GLY A 115 2.27 7.58 14.84
CA GLY A 115 2.08 8.52 15.94
C GLY A 115 2.14 9.97 15.45
N ASP A 116 2.40 10.86 16.40
CA ASP A 116 2.54 12.29 16.14
C ASP A 116 3.75 12.58 15.23
N CYS A 117 3.76 13.79 14.70
CA CYS A 117 4.92 14.31 13.99
C CYS A 117 6.15 14.10 14.87
N PRO A 118 7.29 13.65 14.32
CA PRO A 118 8.53 13.71 15.07
C PRO A 118 8.65 15.17 15.46
N HIS A 119 8.65 15.45 16.76
CA HIS A 119 9.08 16.74 17.23
C HIS A 119 10.46 16.92 16.61
N GLN A 120 10.56 17.77 15.60
CA GLN A 120 11.75 18.58 15.43
C GLN A 120 11.75 19.43 16.70
N THR A 121 12.25 18.86 17.79
CA THR A 121 12.82 19.67 18.84
C THR A 121 14.02 20.34 18.18
N PRO A 122 14.05 21.66 17.95
CA PRO A 122 15.29 22.39 18.03
C PRO A 122 15.71 22.51 19.51
N ASP A 123 15.48 21.48 20.34
CA ASP A 123 15.74 21.54 21.79
C ASP A 123 17.16 21.03 22.07
N THR A 124 18.09 21.47 21.23
CA THR A 124 19.50 21.63 21.58
C THR A 124 20.13 22.77 20.77
N GLY A 125 19.32 23.76 20.34
CA GLY A 125 19.80 25.01 19.76
C GLY A 125 19.95 26.15 20.77
N ILE A 126 19.38 26.01 21.97
CA ILE A 126 19.55 26.94 23.12
C ILE A 126 20.61 26.38 24.10
N LEU A 127 21.63 25.69 23.58
CA LEU A 127 22.89 25.45 24.28
C LEU A 127 24.09 26.03 23.50
N ILE A 128 23.82 26.84 22.46
CA ILE A 128 24.86 27.53 21.68
C ILE A 128 25.36 28.81 22.40
N LEU A 129 24.78 29.20 23.54
CA LEU A 129 25.38 30.20 24.42
C LEU A 129 26.58 29.69 25.24
N ASP A 130 26.92 28.39 25.13
CA ASP A 130 28.13 27.82 25.72
C ASP A 130 29.18 27.43 24.67
N PHE A 131 29.10 27.96 23.45
CA PHE A 131 30.24 27.92 22.54
C PHE A 131 31.43 28.70 23.16
N PRO A 132 32.63 28.11 23.26
CA PRO A 132 33.81 28.71 23.88
C PRO A 132 34.30 29.99 23.19
N VAL A 133 33.71 30.38 22.06
CA VAL A 133 33.97 31.62 21.33
C VAL A 133 33.55 32.86 22.15
N PHE A 134 32.57 32.77 23.06
CA PHE A 134 32.21 33.90 23.94
C PHE A 134 33.16 34.12 25.12
N ARG A 135 33.99 33.12 25.49
CA ARG A 135 34.98 33.30 26.57
C ARG A 135 36.15 34.19 26.15
N THR A 136 36.40 34.35 24.84
CA THR A 136 37.43 35.25 24.32
C THR A 136 36.96 36.71 24.30
N MET A 137 35.66 36.96 24.10
CA MET A 137 35.11 38.33 24.09
C MET A 137 34.73 38.83 25.49
N ARG A 138 34.39 37.96 26.45
CA ARG A 138 34.12 38.39 27.84
C ARG A 138 35.38 38.85 28.56
N ASN A 139 36.53 38.21 28.31
CA ASN A 139 37.82 38.66 28.84
C ASN A 139 38.24 40.01 28.22
N LYS A 140 38.03 40.18 26.91
CA LYS A 140 38.30 41.45 26.23
C LYS A 140 37.35 42.58 26.69
N PHE A 141 36.06 42.29 26.88
CA PHE A 141 35.08 43.28 27.34
C PHE A 141 35.34 43.74 28.78
N LEU A 142 35.73 42.82 29.68
CA LEU A 142 36.14 43.17 31.05
C LEU A 142 37.47 43.95 31.08
N LEU A 143 38.40 43.67 30.18
CA LEU A 143 39.61 44.48 30.00
C LEU A 143 39.27 45.88 29.49
N PHE A 144 38.34 46.02 28.54
CA PHE A 144 37.87 47.32 28.05
C PHE A 144 37.19 48.14 29.14
N ILE A 145 36.34 47.53 29.97
CA ILE A 145 35.71 48.23 31.09
C ILE A 145 36.75 48.63 32.15
N ASN A 146 37.72 47.77 32.46
CA ASN A 146 38.79 48.12 33.41
C ASN A 146 39.68 49.25 32.88
N TYR A 147 40.07 49.23 31.59
CA TYR A 147 40.87 50.30 30.99
C TYR A 147 40.13 51.64 30.96
N LEU A 148 38.84 51.64 30.63
CA LEU A 148 38.03 52.86 30.58
C LEU A 148 37.81 53.46 31.98
N VAL A 149 37.68 52.63 33.02
CA VAL A 149 37.64 53.09 34.42
C VAL A 149 39.01 53.60 34.90
N CYS A 150 40.12 52.99 34.47
CA CYS A 150 41.47 53.49 34.76
C CYS A 150 41.75 54.85 34.11
N ASP A 151 41.31 55.09 32.87
CA ASP A 151 41.46 56.40 32.21
C ASP A 151 40.64 57.51 32.89
N ILE A 152 39.44 57.19 33.37
CA ILE A 152 38.58 58.16 34.09
C ILE A 152 39.18 58.47 35.47
N LEU A 153 39.75 57.49 36.18
CA LEU A 153 40.40 57.70 37.48
C LEU A 153 41.74 58.43 37.37
N LEU A 154 42.51 58.22 36.28
CA LEU A 154 43.73 58.98 36.01
C LEU A 154 43.47 60.44 35.62
N GLN A 155 42.32 60.76 35.03
CA GLN A 155 41.92 62.15 34.78
C GLN A 155 41.54 62.92 36.04
N GLN A 156 41.05 62.27 37.10
CA GLN A 156 40.69 62.97 38.34
C GLN A 156 41.91 63.44 39.14
N HIS A 157 43.07 62.80 39.00
CA HIS A 157 44.29 63.16 39.74
C HIS A 157 45.16 64.23 39.04
N LYS A 158 44.69 64.83 37.94
CA LYS A 158 45.37 65.93 37.22
C LYS A 158 44.63 67.26 37.29
N THR A 159 43.59 67.33 38.12
CA THR A 159 42.84 68.57 38.39
C THR A 159 42.82 68.84 39.89
N ASP A 160 44.03 69.01 40.45
CA ASP A 160 44.37 69.91 41.55
C ASP A 160 45.73 70.54 41.22
#